data_AF-A0A0A5G6F0-F1
#
_entry.id   AF-A0A0A5G6F0-F1
#
_cell.length_a   1.000
_cell.length_b   1.000
_cell.length_c   1.000
_cell.angle_alpha   90.00
_cell.angle_beta   90.00
_cell.angle_gamma   90.00
#
_symmetry.space_group_name_H-M   'P 1'
#
loop_
_entity.id
_entity.type
_entity.pdbx_description
1 polymer ?
#
loop_
_entity_poly.entity_id
_entity_poly.type
_entity_poly.pdbx_seq_one_letter_code
_entity_poly.pdbx_strand_id
1 'polypeptide(L)'
;MTGIYGMVFEEEFTKLNNKLADVAGKYNLVGKRGEAVANVGANGFSNTYFYMSMYDDSFYPLVNQYLKNPDTNLKEWKKIMNEISIDPNEVLITIHMFMAEKEVDPNEEAFNELVTAIEEMEGIPTGAYSIYLHDNRISRWSATARKDNTLERSFPNKIIKK
;
A
#
# COMPACT_ATOMS: atom_id res chain seq x y z
N MET A 1 -0.41 -12.01 8.80
CA MET A 1 -0.25 -10.81 9.65
C MET A 1 -0.84 -9.58 8.96
N THR A 2 -0.48 -9.31 7.70
CA THR A 2 -0.96 -8.14 6.95
C THR A 2 -2.48 -8.05 6.85
N GLY A 3 -3.19 -9.18 6.75
CA GLY A 3 -4.66 -9.20 6.80
C GLY A 3 -5.24 -8.72 8.14
N ILE A 4 -4.66 -9.13 9.27
CA ILE A 4 -5.10 -8.67 10.60
C ILE A 4 -4.82 -7.17 10.76
N TYR A 5 -3.64 -6.72 10.32
CA TYR A 5 -3.30 -5.30 10.29
C TYR A 5 -4.31 -4.50 9.45
N GLY A 6 -4.63 -4.98 8.23
CA GLY A 6 -5.62 -4.37 7.36
C GLY A 6 -7.03 -4.30 7.97
N MET A 7 -7.46 -5.35 8.70
CA MET A 7 -8.73 -5.34 9.42
C MET A 7 -8.75 -4.35 10.60
N VAL A 8 -7.65 -4.26 11.35
CA VAL A 8 -7.54 -3.34 12.49
C VAL A 8 -7.63 -1.88 12.04
N PHE A 9 -6.98 -1.56 10.92
CA PHE A 9 -6.85 -0.21 10.37
C PHE A 9 -7.72 0.01 9.11
N GLU A 10 -8.86 -0.67 9.01
CA GLU A 10 -9.72 -0.65 7.82
C GLU A 10 -10.20 0.77 7.46
N GLU A 11 -10.55 1.57 8.46
CA GLU A 11 -11.01 2.95 8.28
C GLU A 11 -9.88 3.84 7.73
N GLU A 12 -8.67 3.69 8.25
CA GLU A 12 -7.48 4.41 7.82
C GLU A 12 -7.06 4.02 6.39
N PHE A 13 -7.13 2.73 6.06
CA PHE A 13 -6.91 2.27 4.68
C PHE A 13 -8.00 2.74 3.72
N THR A 14 -9.24 2.87 4.18
CA THR A 14 -10.34 3.43 3.38
C THR A 14 -10.06 4.90 3.05
N LYS A 15 -9.60 5.70 4.01
CA LYS A 15 -9.18 7.09 3.78
C LYS A 15 -8.04 7.18 2.76
N LEU A 16 -7.01 6.35 2.93
CA LEU A 16 -5.89 6.25 1.99
C LEU A 16 -6.40 5.92 0.58
N ASN A 17 -7.24 4.90 0.45
CA ASN A 17 -7.78 4.45 -0.83
C ASN A 17 -8.59 5.55 -1.53
N ASN A 18 -9.43 6.26 -0.79
CA ASN A 18 -10.25 7.34 -1.34
C ASN A 18 -9.37 8.48 -1.87
N LYS A 19 -8.35 8.90 -1.13
CA LYS A 19 -7.44 9.94 -1.63
C LYS A 19 -6.70 9.50 -2.90
N LEU A 20 -6.22 8.25 -2.94
CA LEU A 20 -5.55 7.72 -4.13
C LEU A 20 -6.51 7.69 -5.33
N ALA A 21 -7.77 7.34 -5.11
CA ALA A 21 -8.81 7.39 -6.13
C ALA A 21 -9.10 8.82 -6.62
N ASP A 22 -9.11 9.82 -5.72
CA ASP A 22 -9.30 11.23 -6.08
C ASP A 22 -8.19 11.73 -7.01
N VAL A 23 -6.93 11.48 -6.64
CA VAL A 23 -5.78 11.88 -7.47
C VAL A 23 -5.79 11.11 -8.79
N ALA A 24 -6.14 9.82 -8.76
CA ALA A 24 -6.26 9.01 -9.96
C ALA A 24 -7.35 9.54 -10.91
N GLY A 25 -8.50 9.97 -10.39
CA GLY A 25 -9.56 10.59 -11.17
C GLY A 25 -9.15 11.93 -11.80
N LYS A 26 -8.41 12.76 -11.05
CA LYS A 26 -7.93 14.07 -11.51
C LYS A 26 -6.93 13.97 -12.68
N TYR A 27 -6.01 13.01 -12.62
CA TYR A 27 -4.93 12.86 -13.60
C TYR A 27 -5.09 11.69 -14.55
N ASN A 28 -6.26 11.05 -14.58
CA ASN A 28 -6.54 9.87 -15.41
C ASN A 28 -5.50 8.74 -15.18
N LEU A 29 -5.26 8.42 -13.91
CA LEU A 29 -4.41 7.31 -13.49
C LEU A 29 -5.25 6.06 -13.22
N VAL A 30 -4.63 4.90 -13.35
CA VAL A 30 -5.21 3.60 -12.98
C VAL A 30 -4.28 2.84 -12.06
N GLY A 31 -4.86 1.99 -11.21
CA GLY A 31 -4.10 0.99 -10.45
C GLY A 31 -3.96 -0.33 -11.22
N LYS A 32 -3.44 -1.36 -10.55
CA LYS A 32 -3.41 -2.73 -11.10
C LYS A 32 -4.82 -3.27 -11.25
N ARG A 33 -5.11 -3.96 -12.36
CA ARG A 33 -6.41 -4.62 -12.57
C ARG A 33 -6.70 -5.62 -11.45
N GLY A 34 -7.94 -5.63 -10.95
CA GLY A 34 -8.37 -6.54 -9.89
C GLY A 34 -8.10 -8.02 -10.18
N GLU A 35 -8.26 -8.46 -11.44
CA GLU A 35 -7.90 -9.81 -11.86
C GLU A 35 -6.40 -10.10 -11.75
N ALA A 36 -5.53 -9.11 -12.02
CA ALA A 36 -4.11 -9.27 -11.79
C ALA A 36 -3.83 -9.39 -10.29
N VAL A 37 -4.42 -8.53 -9.45
CA VAL A 37 -4.28 -8.61 -7.99
C VAL A 37 -4.73 -9.97 -7.43
N ALA A 38 -5.84 -10.52 -7.95
CA ALA A 38 -6.37 -11.82 -7.53
C ALA A 38 -5.52 -13.02 -8.02
N ASN A 39 -4.98 -12.97 -9.24
CA ASN A 39 -4.33 -14.12 -9.88
C ASN A 39 -2.83 -14.27 -9.56
N VAL A 40 -2.09 -13.19 -9.27
CA VAL A 40 -0.67 -13.31 -8.86
C VAL A 40 -0.47 -13.55 -7.36
N GLY A 41 -1.54 -13.81 -6.61
CA GLY A 41 -1.46 -14.09 -5.18
C GLY A 41 -0.93 -12.87 -4.43
N ALA A 42 -1.84 -11.97 -4.06
CA ALA A 42 -1.51 -10.96 -3.08
C ALA A 42 -0.99 -11.63 -1.81
N ASN A 43 0.33 -11.59 -1.60
CA ASN A 43 0.94 -11.92 -0.31
C ASN A 43 0.53 -10.86 0.70
N GLY A 44 -0.72 -10.92 1.19
CA GLY A 44 -1.24 -10.02 2.21
C GLY A 44 -2.34 -9.07 1.78
N PHE A 45 -2.58 -8.06 2.62
CA PHE A 45 -3.58 -7.01 2.40
C PHE A 45 -3.15 -6.13 1.21
N SER A 46 -3.96 -6.13 0.16
CA SER A 46 -3.71 -5.38 -1.07
C SER A 46 -5.01 -5.01 -1.77
N ASN A 47 -4.93 -4.03 -2.66
CA ASN A 47 -6.01 -3.64 -3.53
C ASN A 47 -5.45 -3.18 -4.90
N THR A 48 -6.28 -2.48 -5.66
CA THR A 48 -5.92 -1.95 -6.99
C THR A 48 -4.76 -0.95 -6.93
N TYR A 49 -4.61 -0.16 -5.86
CA TYR A 49 -3.60 0.89 -5.77
C TYR A 49 -2.36 0.49 -4.97
N PHE A 50 -2.49 -0.36 -3.96
CA PHE A 50 -1.36 -0.70 -3.09
C PHE A 50 -1.35 -2.15 -2.64
N TYR A 51 -0.18 -2.60 -2.20
CA TYR A 51 -0.02 -3.83 -1.42
C TYR A 51 0.86 -3.57 -0.20
N MET A 52 0.72 -4.43 0.80
CA MET A 52 1.46 -4.32 2.04
C MET A 52 2.33 -5.55 2.30
N SER A 53 3.54 -5.31 2.77
CA SER A 53 4.45 -6.33 3.30
C SER A 53 4.83 -5.95 4.72
N MET A 54 5.01 -6.96 5.59
CA MET A 54 5.49 -6.74 6.96
C MET A 54 6.61 -7.72 7.26
N TYR A 55 7.66 -7.24 7.92
CA TYR A 55 8.88 -8.02 8.19
C TYR A 55 9.28 -8.07 9.67
N ASP A 56 8.44 -7.51 10.57
CA ASP A 56 8.73 -7.45 12.00
C ASP A 56 8.26 -8.71 12.77
N ASP A 57 9.14 -9.23 13.63
CA ASP A 57 8.82 -10.25 14.63
C ASP A 57 7.90 -9.70 15.73
N SER A 58 7.82 -8.38 15.90
CA SER A 58 6.90 -7.71 16.85
C SER A 58 5.43 -8.08 16.61
N PHE A 59 5.08 -8.56 15.40
CA PHE A 59 3.75 -9.04 15.06
C PHE A 59 3.47 -10.50 15.42
N TYR A 60 4.43 -11.26 15.97
CA TYR A 60 4.18 -12.63 16.43
C TYR A 60 3.03 -12.81 17.43
N PRO A 61 2.74 -11.86 18.35
CA PRO A 61 1.53 -11.94 19.18
C PRO A 61 0.24 -12.10 18.35
N LEU A 62 0.16 -11.47 17.18
CA LEU A 62 -0.99 -11.63 16.28
C LEU A 62 -1.08 -13.05 15.70
N VAL A 63 0.06 -13.63 15.32
CA VAL A 63 0.14 -15.01 14.81
C VAL A 63 -0.26 -16.00 15.90
N ASN A 64 0.30 -15.84 17.09
CA ASN A 64 0.01 -16.71 18.23
C ASN A 64 -1.47 -16.66 18.60
N GLN A 65 -2.08 -15.48 18.61
CA GLN A 65 -3.50 -15.35 18.86
C GLN A 65 -4.34 -16.01 17.75
N TYR A 66 -3.96 -15.84 16.48
CA TYR A 66 -4.71 -16.42 15.36
C TYR A 66 -4.67 -17.96 15.41
N LEU A 67 -3.51 -18.54 15.72
CA LEU A 67 -3.34 -19.98 15.88
C LEU A 67 -4.14 -20.52 17.08
N LYS A 68 -4.27 -19.72 18.15
CA LYS A 68 -5.03 -20.10 19.35
C LYS A 68 -6.55 -19.97 19.16
N ASN A 69 -6.99 -18.89 18.52
CA ASN A 69 -8.40 -18.60 18.25
C ASN A 69 -8.54 -17.81 16.94
N PRO A 70 -8.79 -18.47 15.80
CA PRO A 70 -8.95 -17.79 14.51
C PRO A 70 -10.19 -16.89 14.48
N ASP A 71 -11.21 -17.17 15.31
CA ASP A 71 -12.44 -16.39 15.43
C ASP A 71 -12.30 -15.18 16.38
N THR A 72 -11.08 -14.74 16.64
CA THR A 72 -10.81 -13.55 17.46
C THR A 72 -11.50 -12.34 16.83
N ASN A 73 -12.28 -11.62 17.62
CA ASN A 73 -13.02 -10.45 17.15
C ASN A 73 -12.12 -9.21 17.02
N LEU A 74 -12.60 -8.21 16.27
CA LEU A 74 -11.86 -6.96 15.99
C LEU A 74 -11.43 -6.20 17.25
N LYS A 75 -12.24 -6.19 18.31
CA LYS A 75 -11.92 -5.46 19.55
C LYS A 75 -10.69 -6.07 20.23
N GLU A 76 -10.59 -7.39 20.24
CA GLU A 76 -9.42 -8.08 20.80
C GLU A 76 -8.18 -7.90 19.90
N TRP A 77 -8.35 -7.91 18.57
CA TRP A 77 -7.26 -7.59 17.66
C TRP A 77 -6.70 -6.20 17.88
N LYS A 78 -7.57 -5.19 18.04
CA LYS A 78 -7.18 -3.82 18.36
C LYS A 78 -6.40 -3.74 19.68
N LYS A 79 -6.84 -4.49 20.70
CA LYS A 79 -6.14 -4.53 21.98
C LYS A 79 -4.71 -5.07 21.84
N ILE A 80 -4.55 -6.23 21.17
CA ILE A 80 -3.23 -6.82 20.95
C ILE A 80 -2.34 -5.88 20.13
N MET A 81 -2.90 -5.25 19.09
CA MET A 81 -2.16 -4.30 18.25
C MET A 81 -1.62 -3.10 19.06
N ASN A 82 -2.41 -2.58 20.00
CA ASN A 82 -2.01 -1.46 20.86
C ASN A 82 -0.89 -1.83 21.85
N GLU A 83 -0.68 -3.13 22.13
CA GLU A 83 0.40 -3.62 22.99
C GLU A 83 1.71 -3.84 22.19
N ILE A 84 1.65 -3.84 20.86
CA ILE A 84 2.80 -4.02 19.98
C ILE A 84 3.44 -2.67 19.66
N SER A 85 4.75 -2.57 19.85
CA SER A 85 5.53 -1.44 19.35
C SER A 85 5.84 -1.64 17.87
N ILE A 86 5.11 -0.94 17.00
CA ILE A 86 5.28 -1.02 15.54
C ILE A 86 6.44 -0.12 15.11
N ASP A 87 7.49 -0.69 14.51
CA ASP A 87 8.44 0.11 13.71
C ASP A 87 7.81 0.42 12.34
N PRO A 88 7.59 1.70 11.99
CA PRO A 88 7.07 2.07 10.68
C PRO A 88 7.88 1.51 9.51
N ASN A 89 9.20 1.31 9.66
CA ASN A 89 10.05 0.78 8.60
C ASN A 89 9.78 -0.68 8.27
N GLU A 90 9.17 -1.42 9.21
CA GLU A 90 8.86 -2.83 9.06
C GLU A 90 7.44 -3.08 8.52
N VAL A 91 6.64 -2.02 8.35
CA VAL A 91 5.33 -2.04 7.66
C VAL A 91 5.46 -1.32 6.34
N LEU A 92 5.72 -2.06 5.26
CA LEU A 92 5.91 -1.49 3.93
C LEU A 92 4.59 -1.42 3.17
N ILE A 93 4.15 -0.20 2.87
CA ILE A 93 2.95 0.05 2.04
C ILE A 93 3.43 0.56 0.68
N THR A 94 3.25 -0.25 -0.35
CA THR A 94 3.75 0.05 -1.70
C THR A 94 2.60 0.39 -2.63
N ILE A 95 2.60 1.61 -3.14
CA ILE A 95 1.59 2.17 -4.04
C ILE A 95 2.13 2.12 -5.48
N HIS A 96 1.38 1.47 -6.36
CA HIS A 96 1.66 1.46 -7.80
C HIS A 96 0.49 2.07 -8.57
N MET A 97 0.79 3.13 -9.32
CA MET A 97 -0.13 3.74 -10.27
C MET A 97 0.47 3.79 -11.66
N PHE A 98 -0.42 3.94 -12.63
CA PHE A 98 -0.13 3.85 -14.05
C PHE A 98 -0.88 4.94 -14.78
N MET A 99 -0.26 5.54 -15.80
CA MET A 99 -0.99 6.35 -16.76
C MET A 99 -2.07 5.49 -17.44
N ALA A 100 -3.31 5.98 -17.57
CA ALA A 100 -4.37 5.23 -18.26
C ALA A 100 -4.13 5.12 -19.77
N GLU A 101 -3.52 6.15 -20.35
CA GLU A 101 -3.23 6.24 -21.77
C GLU A 101 -1.95 5.49 -22.15
N LYS A 102 -1.96 4.87 -23.32
CA LYS A 102 -0.79 4.17 -23.86
C LYS A 102 0.22 5.19 -24.37
N GLU A 103 1.50 4.84 -24.26
CA GLU A 103 2.61 5.65 -24.79
C GLU A 103 2.72 7.05 -24.18
N VAL A 104 2.06 7.27 -23.03
CA VAL A 104 2.20 8.48 -22.22
C VAL A 104 3.19 8.20 -21.09
N ASP A 105 4.21 9.06 -20.99
CA ASP A 105 5.16 9.03 -19.89
C ASP A 105 4.49 9.44 -18.56
N PRO A 106 5.00 8.97 -17.41
CA PRO A 106 4.54 9.39 -16.10
C PRO A 106 4.43 10.91 -15.95
N ASN A 107 3.26 11.38 -15.52
CA ASN A 107 3.03 12.80 -15.30
C ASN A 107 3.67 13.25 -13.96
N GLU A 108 4.63 14.19 -14.03
CA GLU A 108 5.33 14.71 -12.85
C GLU A 108 4.42 15.47 -11.88
N GLU A 109 3.45 16.23 -12.38
CA GLU A 109 2.48 16.95 -11.54
C GLU A 109 1.60 15.98 -10.75
N ALA A 110 1.11 14.93 -11.43
CA ALA A 110 0.35 13.86 -10.80
C ALA A 110 1.19 13.13 -9.74
N PHE A 111 2.46 12.85 -10.04
CA PHE A 111 3.37 12.20 -9.10
C PHE A 111 3.65 13.07 -7.87
N ASN A 112 3.91 14.37 -8.05
CA ASN A 112 4.11 15.29 -6.95
C ASN A 112 2.85 15.42 -6.08
N GLU A 113 1.66 15.49 -6.69
CA GLU A 113 0.41 15.53 -5.93
C GLU A 113 0.17 14.24 -5.14
N LEU A 114 0.52 13.07 -5.69
CA LEU A 114 0.47 11.81 -4.95
C LEU A 114 1.40 11.81 -3.74
N VAL A 115 2.64 12.27 -3.93
CA VAL A 115 3.64 12.37 -2.87
C VAL A 115 3.15 13.30 -1.77
N THR A 116 2.74 14.53 -2.11
CA THR A 116 2.23 15.51 -1.16
C THR A 116 0.97 15.03 -0.46
N ALA A 117 0.05 14.38 -1.19
CA ALA A 117 -1.17 13.81 -0.61
C ALA A 117 -0.86 12.81 0.49
N ILE A 118 0.15 11.95 0.33
CA ILE A 118 0.55 11.02 1.37
C ILE A 118 1.30 11.75 2.50
N GLU A 119 2.20 12.68 2.19
CA GLU A 119 2.95 13.43 3.21
C GLU A 119 2.06 14.24 4.15
N GLU A 120 1.06 14.92 3.64
CA GLU A 120 0.18 15.81 4.42
C GLU A 120 -0.97 15.08 5.10
N MET A 121 -1.30 13.86 4.68
CA MET A 121 -2.45 13.15 5.22
C MET A 121 -2.22 12.64 6.64
N GLU A 122 -3.17 12.94 7.51
CA GLU A 122 -3.29 12.40 8.85
C GLU A 122 -4.33 11.27 8.91
N GLY A 123 -4.22 10.39 9.90
CA GLY A 123 -5.18 9.30 10.09
C GLY A 123 -5.09 8.19 9.03
N ILE A 124 -3.88 7.95 8.50
CA ILE A 124 -3.53 6.76 7.72
C ILE A 124 -2.65 5.83 8.54
N PRO A 125 -2.55 4.53 8.18
CA PRO A 125 -1.83 3.56 8.99
C PRO A 125 -0.34 3.89 9.14
N THR A 126 0.21 3.60 10.31
CA THR A 126 1.64 3.65 10.60
C THR A 126 2.42 2.78 9.61
N GLY A 127 3.45 3.31 8.97
CA GLY A 127 4.23 2.53 8.01
C GLY A 127 5.14 3.36 7.11
N ALA A 128 5.93 2.65 6.31
CA ALA A 128 6.81 3.20 5.32
C ALA A 128 6.19 3.07 3.92
N TYR A 129 5.84 4.22 3.35
CA TYR A 129 5.16 4.32 2.08
C TYR A 129 6.16 4.49 0.94
N SER A 130 6.01 3.67 -0.09
CA SER A 130 6.73 3.79 -1.36
C SER A 130 5.73 4.05 -2.47
N ILE A 131 5.97 5.07 -3.29
CA ILE A 131 5.07 5.48 -4.38
C ILE A 131 5.81 5.30 -5.70
N TYR A 132 5.15 4.64 -6.65
CA TYR A 132 5.64 4.45 -8.01
C TYR A 132 4.56 4.86 -9.00
N LEU A 133 4.90 5.75 -9.94
CA LEU A 133 4.08 6.10 -11.09
C LEU A 133 4.75 5.62 -12.38
N HIS A 134 4.05 4.76 -13.10
CA HIS A 134 4.53 4.13 -14.33
C HIS A 134 3.76 4.61 -15.56
N ASP A 135 4.35 4.39 -16.74
CA ASP A 135 3.59 4.34 -17.98
C ASP A 135 2.58 3.17 -17.97
N ASN A 136 1.70 3.09 -18.96
CA ASN A 136 0.67 2.04 -19.04
C ASN A 136 1.20 0.61 -19.29
N ARG A 137 2.52 0.38 -19.34
CA ARG A 137 3.10 -0.88 -19.84
C ARG A 137 3.67 -1.71 -18.69
N ILE A 138 3.27 -2.97 -18.59
CA ILE A 138 3.86 -3.95 -17.67
C ILE A 138 4.69 -4.96 -18.47
N SER A 139 5.89 -5.28 -18.00
CA SER A 139 6.71 -6.33 -18.61
C SER A 139 6.02 -7.68 -18.50
N ARG A 140 5.76 -8.35 -19.63
CA ARG A 140 5.15 -9.69 -19.66
C ARG A 140 6.06 -10.78 -19.08
N TRP A 141 7.37 -10.56 -19.06
CA TRP A 141 8.36 -11.55 -18.61
C TRP A 141 8.59 -11.50 -17.09
N SER A 142 8.64 -10.30 -16.53
CA SER A 142 8.92 -10.09 -15.10
C SER A 142 7.66 -9.75 -14.29
N ALA A 143 6.53 -9.47 -14.95
CA ALA A 143 5.33 -8.89 -14.33
C ALA A 143 5.60 -7.58 -13.56
N THR A 144 6.74 -6.91 -13.83
CA THR A 144 7.11 -5.64 -13.21
C THR A 144 6.81 -4.46 -14.14
N ALA A 145 6.40 -3.36 -13.53
CA ALA A 145 6.12 -2.10 -14.21
C ALA A 145 7.31 -1.12 -14.20
N ARG A 146 8.24 -1.29 -13.25
CA ARG A 146 9.39 -0.40 -13.05
C ARG A 146 10.32 -0.41 -14.25
N LYS A 147 10.65 0.78 -14.74
CA LYS A 147 11.53 1.09 -15.87
C LYS A 147 12.20 2.44 -15.65
N ASP A 148 13.10 2.81 -16.55
CA ASP A 148 13.88 4.06 -16.48
C ASP A 148 13.02 5.33 -16.39
N ASN A 149 11.83 5.34 -17.02
CA ASN A 149 10.91 6.49 -16.96
C ASN A 149 9.97 6.49 -15.75
N THR A 150 10.05 5.49 -14.85
CA THR A 150 9.21 5.45 -13.65
C THR A 150 9.58 6.57 -12.69
N LEU A 151 8.58 7.34 -12.27
CA LEU A 151 8.74 8.28 -11.17
C LEU A 151 8.53 7.54 -9.86
N GLU A 152 9.45 7.72 -8.92
CA GLU A 152 9.40 6.99 -7.66
C GLU A 152 9.85 7.82 -6.46
N ARG A 153 9.13 7.62 -5.36
CA ARG A 153 9.55 8.01 -4.02
C ARG A 153 9.54 6.75 -3.18
N SER A 154 10.68 6.08 -3.19
CA SER A 154 10.88 4.76 -2.58
C SER A 154 12.24 4.68 -1.90
N PHE A 155 12.70 3.50 -1.48
CA PHE A 155 13.98 3.35 -0.78
C PHE A 155 15.14 4.06 -1.52
N PRO A 156 15.95 4.88 -0.82
CA PRO A 156 15.96 5.16 0.64
C PRO A 156 14.99 6.28 1.10
N ASN A 157 14.32 6.97 0.19
CA ASN A 157 13.51 8.17 0.44
C ASN A 157 12.00 7.89 0.63
N LYS A 158 11.67 6.81 1.37
CA LYS A 158 10.27 6.44 1.68
C LYS A 158 9.60 7.51 2.55
N ILE A 159 8.28 7.63 2.47
CA ILE A 159 7.51 8.49 3.39
C ILE A 159 7.20 7.67 4.65
N ILE A 160 7.58 8.18 5.83
CA ILE A 160 7.35 7.49 7.09
C ILE A 160 6.16 8.11 7.82
N LYS A 161 5.16 7.28 8.15
CA LYS A 161 3.99 7.66 8.97
C LYS A 161 4.04 6.95 10.31
N LYS A 162 3.76 7.71 11.38
CA LYS A 162 3.72 7.23 12.75
C LYS A 162 2.29 7.23 13.25
#